data_AF-A0A934RZV2-F1
#
_entry.id   AF-A0A934RZV2-F1
#
_cell.length_a   1.000
_cell.length_b   1.000
_cell.length_c   1.000
_cell.angle_alpha   90.00
_cell.angle_beta   90.00
_cell.angle_gamma   90.00
#
_symmetry.space_group_name_H-M   'P 1'
#
loop_
_entity.id
_entity.type
_entity.pdbx_description
1 polymer ?
#
loop_
_entity_poly.entity_id
_entity_poly.type
_entity_poly.pdbx_seq_one_letter_code
_entity_poly.pdbx_strand_id
1 'polypeptide(L)'
;MASLVEGGNTLEVMLSRIEEIWQKDKDLDAALYSEIMAEASRSSEAAAIIRQHEIRLRERFAKVIAHGQEQGTIDKEIDAHGFATVIVAAVTGLRIADQAGTLLDRTPATQALATIVSRTLLPK
;
A
#
# COMPACT_ATOMS: atom_id res chain seq x y z
N MET A 1 14.97 0.40 -11.31
CA MET A 1 15.25 -0.61 -10.28
C MET A 1 16.13 0.03 -9.21
N ALA A 2 15.55 0.78 -8.29
CA ALA A 2 16.28 1.30 -7.12
C ALA A 2 16.24 0.22 -6.03
N SER A 3 17.40 -0.08 -5.47
CA SER A 3 17.63 -1.09 -4.43
C SER A 3 16.63 -0.95 -3.30
N LEU A 4 15.85 -2.01 -3.06
CA LEU A 4 14.79 -2.08 -2.05
C LEU A 4 15.33 -2.21 -0.61
N VAL A 5 16.65 -2.24 -0.41
CA VAL A 5 17.28 -2.79 0.80
C VAL A 5 18.49 -1.97 1.30
N GLU A 6 18.88 -0.90 0.63
CA GLU A 6 20.06 -0.12 1.05
C GLU A 6 19.69 0.91 2.14
N GLY A 7 19.75 0.46 3.40
CA GLY A 7 20.17 1.29 4.55
C GLY A 7 19.09 1.97 5.40
N GLY A 8 17.81 1.87 5.05
CA GLY A 8 16.69 2.38 5.89
C GLY A 8 16.04 1.28 6.73
N ASN A 9 15.49 1.63 7.91
CA ASN A 9 14.69 0.70 8.71
C ASN A 9 13.53 0.17 7.83
N THR A 10 13.22 -1.12 7.85
CA THR A 10 12.12 -1.73 7.07
C THR A 10 10.81 -0.94 7.23
N LEU A 11 10.57 -0.39 8.43
CA LEU A 11 9.46 0.50 8.69
C LEU A 11 9.53 1.81 7.88
N GLU A 12 10.69 2.46 7.79
CA GLU A 12 10.88 3.67 6.98
C GLU A 12 10.65 3.40 5.50
N VAL A 13 11.10 2.24 5.00
CA VAL A 13 10.82 1.83 3.62
C VAL A 13 9.31 1.64 3.41
N MET A 14 8.62 0.98 4.35
CA MET A 14 7.16 0.81 4.26
C MET A 14 6.41 2.14 4.33
N LEU A 15 6.82 3.05 5.21
CA LEU A 15 6.22 4.39 5.34
C LEU A 15 6.46 5.24 4.10
N SER A 16 7.67 5.23 3.55
CA SER A 16 7.99 5.90 2.29
C SER A 16 7.16 5.37 1.12
N ARG A 17 6.93 4.04 1.04
CA ARG A 17 6.04 3.47 0.01
C ARG A 17 4.58 3.84 0.20
N ILE A 18 4.10 3.97 1.44
CA ILE A 18 2.74 4.47 1.73
C ILE A 18 2.60 5.91 1.21
N GLU A 19 3.60 6.76 1.48
CA GLU A 19 3.61 8.14 0.97
C GLU A 19 3.68 8.20 -0.55
N GLU A 20 4.47 7.36 -1.22
CA GLU A 20 4.53 7.29 -2.69
C GLU A 20 3.18 6.88 -3.30
N ILE A 21 2.49 5.87 -2.75
CA ILE A 21 1.17 5.45 -3.26
C ILE A 21 0.13 6.57 -3.09
N TRP A 22 0.30 7.40 -2.06
CA TRP A 22 -0.58 8.53 -1.74
C TRP A 22 -0.11 9.86 -2.32
N GLN A 23 1.02 9.90 -3.04
CA GLN A 23 1.37 11.11 -3.76
C GLN A 23 0.27 11.41 -4.78
N LYS A 24 -0.09 12.70 -4.84
CA LYS A 24 -1.07 13.21 -5.78
C LYS A 24 -0.38 13.21 -7.15
N ASP A 25 -0.52 12.12 -7.91
CA ASP A 25 -0.19 12.17 -9.32
C ASP A 25 -1.02 13.30 -9.96
N LYS A 26 -0.36 14.10 -10.79
CA LYS A 26 -0.91 15.32 -11.38
C LYS A 26 -2.27 15.01 -12.00
N ASP A 27 -3.32 15.60 -11.45
CA ASP A 27 -4.78 15.61 -11.74
C ASP A 27 -5.38 14.70 -12.85
N LEU A 28 -4.70 14.43 -13.96
CA LEU A 28 -5.13 13.50 -15.01
C LEU A 28 -5.14 12.02 -14.57
N ASP A 29 -4.17 11.58 -13.76
CA ASP A 29 -4.01 10.15 -13.41
C ASP A 29 -5.08 9.64 -12.44
N ALA A 30 -5.62 10.50 -11.58
CA ALA A 30 -6.65 10.13 -10.61
C ALA A 30 -8.01 9.85 -11.26
N ALA A 31 -8.42 10.72 -12.19
CA ALA A 31 -9.64 10.55 -12.96
C ALA A 31 -9.55 9.30 -13.86
N LEU A 32 -8.42 9.14 -14.56
CA LEU A 32 -8.17 7.96 -15.39
C LEU A 32 -8.17 6.66 -14.56
N TYR A 33 -7.53 6.65 -13.39
CA TYR A 33 -7.57 5.49 -12.49
C TYR A 33 -9.00 5.13 -12.09
N SER A 34 -9.82 6.12 -11.75
CA SER A 34 -11.23 5.90 -11.39
C SER A 34 -12.05 5.35 -12.55
N GLU A 35 -11.83 5.85 -13.78
CA GLU A 35 -12.46 5.33 -14.99
C GLU A 35 -12.04 3.88 -15.28
N ILE A 36 -10.75 3.55 -15.14
CA ILE A 36 -10.26 2.18 -15.29
C ILE A 36 -10.91 1.25 -14.27
N MET A 37 -11.05 1.68 -13.01
CA MET A 37 -11.71 0.89 -11.97
C MET A 37 -13.20 0.72 -12.23
N ALA A 38 -13.87 1.76 -12.73
CA ALA A 38 -15.27 1.67 -13.15
C ALA A 38 -15.44 0.69 -14.32
N GLU A 39 -14.54 0.72 -15.30
CA GLU A 39 -14.55 -0.20 -16.44
C GLU A 39 -14.23 -1.64 -16.00
N ALA A 40 -13.31 -1.84 -15.06
CA ALA A 40 -13.01 -3.15 -14.49
C ALA A 40 -14.23 -3.79 -13.79
N SER A 41 -15.20 -3.00 -13.33
CA SER A 41 -16.47 -3.54 -12.81
C SER A 41 -17.39 -4.11 -13.90
N ARG A 42 -17.16 -3.74 -15.17
CA ARG A 42 -18.01 -4.08 -16.33
C ARG A 42 -17.30 -5.00 -17.34
N SER A 43 -15.97 -5.00 -17.37
CA SER A 43 -15.14 -5.80 -18.28
C SER A 43 -14.26 -6.78 -17.51
N SER A 44 -14.45 -8.08 -17.76
CA SER A 44 -13.66 -9.14 -17.13
C SER A 44 -12.18 -9.10 -17.51
N GLU A 45 -11.87 -8.56 -18.70
CA GLU A 45 -10.50 -8.39 -19.20
C GLU A 45 -9.80 -7.24 -18.45
N ALA A 46 -10.46 -6.09 -18.32
CA ALA A 46 -9.95 -4.98 -17.50
C ALA A 46 -9.78 -5.41 -16.03
N ALA A 47 -10.74 -6.17 -15.48
CA ALA A 47 -10.64 -6.74 -14.13
C ALA A 47 -9.44 -7.69 -13.98
N ALA A 48 -9.07 -8.44 -15.01
CA ALA A 48 -7.90 -9.32 -14.97
C ALA A 48 -6.59 -8.53 -14.87
N ILE A 49 -6.46 -7.45 -15.64
CA ILE A 49 -5.30 -6.56 -15.62
C ILE A 49 -5.12 -5.93 -14.22
N ILE A 50 -6.20 -5.37 -13.66
CA ILE A 50 -6.19 -4.78 -12.32
C ILE A 50 -5.85 -5.82 -11.25
N ARG A 51 -6.45 -7.02 -11.31
CA ARG A 51 -6.11 -8.11 -10.38
C ARG A 51 -4.64 -8.47 -10.43
N GLN A 52 -4.05 -8.55 -11.62
CA GLN A 52 -2.64 -8.87 -11.75
C GLN A 52 -1.75 -7.74 -11.20
N HIS A 53 -2.14 -6.48 -11.38
CA HIS A 53 -1.45 -5.35 -10.76
C HIS A 53 -1.50 -5.41 -9.22
N GLU A 54 -2.69 -5.63 -8.66
CA GLU A 54 -2.91 -5.78 -7.22
C GLU A 54 -2.11 -6.93 -6.61
N ILE A 55 -2.08 -8.10 -7.27
CA ILE A 55 -1.28 -9.25 -6.83
C ILE A 55 0.20 -8.86 -6.76
N ARG A 56 0.75 -8.24 -7.80
CA ARG A 56 2.16 -7.81 -7.82
C ARG A 56 2.48 -6.81 -6.72
N LEU A 57 1.55 -5.91 -6.40
CA LEU A 57 1.73 -4.93 -5.33
C LEU A 57 1.76 -5.61 -3.95
N ARG A 58 0.82 -6.54 -3.69
CA ARG A 58 0.78 -7.31 -2.44
C ARG A 58 2.01 -8.19 -2.28
N GLU A 59 2.46 -8.85 -3.34
CA GLU A 59 3.70 -9.65 -3.32
C GLU A 59 4.93 -8.81 -2.97
N ARG A 60 5.01 -7.57 -3.47
CA ARG A 60 6.10 -6.65 -3.12
C ARG A 60 6.09 -6.30 -1.63
N PHE A 61 4.93 -5.95 -1.09
CA PHE A 61 4.80 -5.65 0.34
C PHE A 61 5.09 -6.89 1.21
N ALA A 62 4.57 -8.06 0.84
CA ALA A 62 4.82 -9.30 1.55
C ALA A 62 6.31 -9.64 1.60
N LYS A 63 7.04 -9.41 0.49
CA LYS A 63 8.51 -9.60 0.46
C LYS A 63 9.25 -8.64 1.39
N VAL A 64 8.82 -7.38 1.49
CA VAL A 64 9.41 -6.41 2.42
C VAL A 64 9.19 -6.85 3.87
N ILE A 65 7.98 -7.32 4.19
CA ILE A 65 7.63 -7.81 5.52
C ILE A 65 8.47 -9.06 5.87
N ALA A 66 8.51 -10.05 4.97
CA ALA A 66 9.29 -11.27 5.15
C ALA A 66 10.78 -10.97 5.35
N HIS A 67 11.32 -10.02 4.59
CA HIS A 67 12.71 -9.59 4.76
C HIS A 67 12.97 -8.96 6.14
N GLY A 68 12.05 -8.13 6.64
CA GLY A 68 12.13 -7.61 8.01
C GLY A 68 12.04 -8.70 9.08
N GLN A 69 11.24 -9.74 8.84
CA GLN A 69 11.15 -10.91 9.74
C GLN A 69 12.46 -11.70 9.79
N GLU A 70 13.14 -11.87 8.64
CA GLU A 70 14.47 -12.49 8.56
C GLU A 70 15.52 -11.68 9.35
N GLN A 71 15.43 -10.36 9.32
CA GLN A 71 16.32 -9.45 10.05
C GLN A 71 15.95 -9.26 11.54
N GLY A 72 14.80 -9.77 11.96
CA GLY A 72 14.29 -9.57 13.33
C GLY A 72 13.77 -8.15 13.60
N THR A 73 13.57 -7.33 12.56
CA THR A 73 12.98 -5.98 12.68
C THR A 73 11.46 -5.99 12.62
N ILE A 74 10.85 -7.11 12.22
CA ILE A 74 9.41 -7.37 12.19
C ILE A 74 9.09 -8.65 12.97
N ASP A 75 7.96 -8.67 13.66
CA ASP A 75 7.43 -9.85 14.35
C ASP A 75 7.25 -11.04 13.39
N LYS A 76 7.85 -12.18 13.76
CA LYS A 76 7.85 -13.42 12.96
C LYS A 76 6.49 -14.11 12.94
N GLU A 77 5.59 -13.80 13.86
CA GLU A 77 4.25 -14.42 13.92
C GLU A 77 3.24 -13.79 12.94
N ILE A 78 3.60 -12.68 12.30
CA ILE A 78 2.73 -11.99 11.34
C ILE A 78 2.68 -12.75 10.02
N ASP A 79 1.47 -13.02 9.53
CA ASP A 79 1.25 -13.43 8.15
C ASP A 79 1.57 -12.27 7.20
N ALA A 80 2.76 -12.32 6.58
CA ALA A 80 3.25 -11.29 5.68
C ALA A 80 2.32 -11.03 4.48
N HIS A 81 1.71 -12.08 3.91
CA HIS A 81 0.83 -11.92 2.76
C HIS A 81 -0.55 -11.38 3.17
N GLY A 82 -1.09 -11.89 4.27
CA GLY A 82 -2.32 -11.38 4.88
C GLY A 82 -2.21 -9.90 5.23
N PHE A 83 -1.13 -9.52 5.92
CA PHE A 83 -0.90 -8.13 6.32
C PHE A 83 -0.68 -7.21 5.10
N ALA A 84 0.10 -7.64 4.11
CA ALA A 84 0.28 -6.89 2.86
C ALA A 84 -1.06 -6.65 2.14
N THR A 85 -1.95 -7.64 2.14
CA THR A 85 -3.29 -7.52 1.54
C THR A 85 -4.11 -6.43 2.22
N VAL A 86 -4.12 -6.41 3.56
CA VAL A 86 -4.86 -5.41 4.35
C VAL A 86 -4.30 -4.00 4.14
N ILE A 87 -2.97 -3.83 4.17
CA ILE A 87 -2.33 -2.53 3.99
C ILE A 87 -2.58 -1.97 2.60
N VAL A 88 -2.41 -2.77 1.54
CA VAL A 88 -2.68 -2.33 0.17
C VAL A 88 -4.15 -1.89 0.04
N ALA A 89 -5.09 -2.68 0.57
CA ALA A 89 -6.51 -2.31 0.54
C ALA A 89 -6.80 -1.01 1.30
N ALA A 90 -6.19 -0.80 2.48
CA ALA A 90 -6.36 0.41 3.27
C ALA A 90 -5.84 1.65 2.53
N VAL A 91 -4.63 1.57 1.96
CA VAL A 91 -4.04 2.68 1.19
C VAL A 91 -4.87 3.00 -0.05
N THR A 92 -5.30 1.97 -0.79
CA THR A 92 -6.18 2.16 -1.96
C THR A 92 -7.51 2.81 -1.56
N GLY A 93 -8.11 2.40 -0.44
CA GLY A 93 -9.34 3.00 0.08
C GLY A 93 -9.17 4.47 0.47
N LEU A 94 -8.08 4.82 1.15
CA LEU A 94 -7.76 6.21 1.51
C LEU A 94 -7.54 7.08 0.27
N ARG A 95 -6.85 6.56 -0.74
CA ARG A 95 -6.65 7.24 -2.03
C ARG A 95 -7.99 7.50 -2.73
N ILE A 96 -8.89 6.52 -2.79
CA ILE A 96 -10.20 6.69 -3.41
C ILE A 96 -11.05 7.73 -2.64
N ALA A 97 -11.05 7.68 -1.32
CA ALA A 97 -11.81 8.63 -0.49
C ALA A 97 -11.31 10.08 -0.69
N ASP A 98 -9.99 10.27 -0.69
CA ASP A 98 -9.36 11.56 -0.99
C ASP A 98 -9.71 12.06 -2.41
N GLN A 99 -9.66 11.18 -3.42
CA GLN A 99 -10.04 11.52 -4.81
C GLN A 99 -11.52 11.85 -4.96
N ALA A 100 -12.40 11.16 -4.22
CA ALA A 100 -13.84 11.42 -4.21
C ALA A 100 -14.21 12.73 -3.48
N GLY A 101 -13.23 13.45 -2.93
CA GLY A 101 -13.46 14.73 -2.25
C GLY A 101 -14.26 14.58 -0.96
N THR A 102 -14.13 13.45 -0.26
CA THR A 102 -14.87 13.18 1.00
C THR A 102 -14.39 14.01 2.19
N LEU A 103 -13.64 15.09 1.94
CA LEU A 103 -12.98 15.94 2.94
C LEU A 103 -12.01 15.16 3.83
N LEU A 104 -11.40 14.09 3.29
CA LEU A 104 -10.37 13.33 4.00
C LEU A 104 -9.15 14.23 4.20
N ASP A 105 -8.81 14.49 5.46
CA ASP A 105 -7.52 15.12 5.77
C ASP A 105 -6.42 14.06 5.70
N ARG A 106 -5.52 14.23 4.72
CA ARG A 106 -4.45 13.28 4.44
C ARG A 106 -3.48 13.14 5.60
N THR A 107 -3.12 14.25 6.23
CA THR A 107 -2.08 14.28 7.28
C THR A 107 -2.44 13.37 8.46
N PRO A 108 -3.59 13.53 9.14
CA PRO A 108 -3.96 12.68 10.26
C PRO A 108 -4.23 11.24 9.83
N ALA A 109 -4.72 11.01 8.61
CA ALA A 109 -4.98 9.66 8.11
C ALA A 109 -3.69 8.88 7.82
N THR A 110 -2.66 9.51 7.24
CA THR A 110 -1.31 8.90 7.09
C THR A 110 -0.68 8.62 8.45
N GLN A 111 -0.79 9.55 9.40
CA GLN A 111 -0.26 9.37 10.76
C GLN A 111 -0.94 8.20 11.49
N ALA A 112 -2.27 8.07 11.36
CA ALA A 112 -3.00 6.95 11.93
C ALA A 112 -2.58 5.62 11.30
N LEU A 113 -2.45 5.56 9.97
CA LEU A 113 -1.99 4.36 9.28
C LEU A 113 -0.55 3.97 9.69
N ALA A 114 0.36 4.93 9.77
CA ALA A 114 1.73 4.71 10.25
C ALA A 114 1.77 4.16 11.68
N THR A 115 0.87 4.63 12.55
CA THR A 115 0.73 4.14 13.92
C THR A 115 0.22 2.69 13.95
N ILE A 116 -0.77 2.35 13.10
CA ILE A 116 -1.29 0.97 12.99
C ILE A 116 -0.18 0.03 12.49
N VAL A 117 0.53 0.44 11.45
CA VAL A 117 1.63 -0.35 10.86
C VAL A 117 2.73 -0.61 11.88
N SER A 118 3.23 0.44 12.53
CA SER A 118 4.33 0.31 13.50
C SER A 118 3.94 -0.54 14.71
N ARG A 119 2.75 -0.33 15.29
CA ARG A 119 2.28 -1.13 16.43
C ARG A 119 2.03 -2.60 16.09
N THR A 120 1.66 -2.88 14.84
CA THR A 120 1.35 -4.25 14.43
C THR A 120 2.60 -5.00 14.03
N LEU A 121 3.52 -4.37 13.28
CA LEU A 121 4.69 -5.03 12.70
C LEU A 121 5.88 -5.16 13.63
N LEU A 122 6.03 -4.27 14.59
CA LEU A 122 7.21 -4.30 15.47
C LEU A 122 7.19 -5.55 16.37
N PRO A 123 8.35 -6.17 16.63
CA PRO A 123 8.46 -7.28 17.56
C PRO A 123 7.90 -6.91 18.94
N LYS A 124 7.19 -7.86 19.56
CA LYS A 124 6.72 -7.73 20.95
C LYS A 124 7.79 -8.15 21.95
#